data_AF-A0A317H6C6-F1
#
_entry.id   AF-A0A317H6C6-F1
#
_cell.length_a   1.000
_cell.length_b   1.000
_cell.length_c   1.000
_cell.angle_alpha   90.00
_cell.angle_beta   90.00
_cell.angle_gamma   90.00
#
_symmetry.space_group_name_H-M   'P 1'
#
loop_
_entity.id
_entity.type
_entity.pdbx_description
1 polymer ?
#
loop_
_entity_poly.entity_id
_entity_poly.type
_entity_poly.pdbx_seq_one_letter_code
_entity_poly.pdbx_strand_id
1 'polypeptide(L)'
;MNYRLILVCILALTVASTSAQINSSGAFDARPVHLFNQFPSITNCKISELEKVFSANENEILLRFMENHPWKAKIISRIRQNQAAETVNLSMVEFPKTILSISRVKGENGIQYRGLMWSDISEDAFVFSQLNNQYLLIKTEKRLVIAE
;
A
#
# COMPACT_ATOMS: atom_id res chain seq x y z
N MET A 1 -72.30 8.49 46.51
CA MET A 1 -71.14 7.89 47.22
C MET A 1 -70.79 6.59 46.52
N ASN A 2 -69.49 6.37 46.33
CA ASN A 2 -68.83 5.16 45.85
C ASN A 2 -68.55 5.09 44.34
N TYR A 3 -67.25 5.26 44.11
CA TYR A 3 -66.47 5.30 42.89
C TYR A 3 -66.27 3.91 42.27
N ARG A 4 -65.68 3.94 41.07
CA ARG A 4 -64.82 2.91 40.43
C ARG A 4 -65.61 1.98 39.49
N LEU A 5 -65.13 1.62 38.30
CA LEU A 5 -63.77 1.61 37.79
C LEU A 5 -63.82 1.69 36.26
N ILE A 6 -62.89 2.48 35.71
CA ILE A 6 -62.57 2.63 34.29
C ILE A 6 -62.07 1.29 33.74
N LEU A 7 -62.59 0.84 32.59
CA LEU A 7 -61.92 -0.19 31.79
C LEU A 7 -61.77 0.29 30.35
N VAL A 8 -60.69 1.04 30.13
CA VAL A 8 -60.16 1.41 28.83
C VAL A 8 -59.40 0.20 28.29
N CYS A 9 -60.01 -0.57 27.40
CA CYS A 9 -59.30 -1.57 26.60
C CYS A 9 -58.53 -0.86 25.48
N ILE A 10 -57.37 -0.31 25.80
CA ILE A 10 -56.36 0.01 24.78
C ILE A 10 -55.80 -1.33 24.30
N LEU A 11 -56.23 -1.71 23.10
CA LEU A 11 -55.65 -2.80 22.33
C LEU A 11 -54.23 -2.36 21.92
N ALA A 12 -53.25 -2.63 22.77
CA ALA A 12 -51.84 -2.45 22.43
C ALA A 12 -51.46 -3.53 21.41
N LEU A 13 -51.54 -3.17 20.13
CA LEU A 13 -50.90 -3.90 19.03
C LEU A 13 -49.38 -3.85 19.27
N THR A 14 -48.85 -4.87 19.93
CA THR A 14 -47.41 -5.12 19.96
C THR A 14 -47.02 -5.64 18.59
N VAL A 15 -46.54 -4.73 17.74
CA VAL A 15 -45.80 -5.12 16.53
C VAL A 15 -44.53 -5.78 17.02
N ALA A 16 -44.48 -7.11 16.97
CA ALA A 16 -43.27 -7.87 17.24
C ALA A 16 -42.28 -7.58 16.12
N SER A 17 -41.49 -6.52 16.28
CA SER A 17 -40.29 -6.28 15.47
C SER A 17 -39.31 -7.40 15.79
N THR A 18 -39.37 -8.48 15.03
CA THR A 18 -38.31 -9.49 14.96
C THR A 18 -37.12 -8.82 14.27
N SER A 19 -36.35 -8.04 15.02
CA SER A 19 -34.99 -7.72 14.62
C SER A 19 -34.21 -9.03 14.73
N ALA A 20 -34.18 -9.78 13.64
CA ALA A 20 -33.20 -10.83 13.46
C ALA A 20 -31.83 -10.17 13.63
N GLN A 21 -31.22 -10.36 14.79
CA GLN A 21 -29.80 -10.10 14.97
C GLN A 21 -29.09 -11.15 14.12
N ILE A 22 -28.89 -10.80 12.85
CA ILE A 22 -27.88 -11.44 12.02
C ILE A 22 -26.57 -11.09 12.71
N ASN A 23 -26.08 -12.03 13.52
CA ASN A 23 -24.70 -12.05 13.96
C ASN A 23 -23.84 -12.25 12.71
N SER A 24 -23.63 -11.16 11.96
CA SER A 24 -22.61 -11.09 10.93
C SER A 24 -21.26 -11.00 11.64
N SER A 25 -20.79 -12.13 12.15
CA SER A 25 -19.39 -12.36 12.48
C SER A 25 -18.60 -12.24 11.18
N GLY A 26 -18.14 -11.03 10.91
CA GLY A 26 -17.38 -10.70 9.70
C GLY A 26 -17.27 -9.19 9.46
N ALA A 27 -17.24 -8.36 10.51
CA ALA A 27 -16.65 -7.04 10.37
C ALA A 27 -15.15 -7.27 10.14
N PHE A 28 -14.73 -7.38 8.88
CA PHE A 28 -13.37 -6.98 8.51
C PHE A 28 -13.18 -5.61 9.15
N ASP A 29 -12.31 -5.52 10.15
CA ASP A 29 -11.96 -4.26 10.81
C ASP A 29 -11.61 -3.30 9.67
N ALA A 30 -12.49 -2.33 9.38
CA ALA A 30 -12.32 -1.34 8.31
C ALA A 30 -11.25 -0.31 8.68
N ARG A 31 -10.26 -0.73 9.46
CA ARG A 31 -9.12 0.06 9.85
C ARG A 31 -8.15 0.07 8.68
N PRO A 32 -7.60 1.23 8.34
CA PRO A 32 -6.61 1.30 7.28
C PRO A 32 -5.42 0.42 7.63
N VAL A 33 -5.05 -0.48 6.70
CA VAL A 33 -3.83 -1.26 6.84
C VAL A 33 -2.68 -0.33 6.49
N HIS A 34 -1.68 -0.29 7.36
CA HIS A 34 -0.44 0.45 7.12
C HIS A 34 0.73 -0.54 7.12
N LEU A 35 1.04 -1.09 5.96
CA LEU A 35 2.08 -2.11 5.78
C LEU A 35 3.48 -1.55 6.05
N PHE A 36 3.68 -0.23 5.92
CA PHE A 36 4.98 0.41 5.99
C PHE A 36 5.21 1.27 7.24
N ASN A 37 4.28 1.27 8.19
CA ASN A 37 4.37 2.10 9.40
C ASN A 37 5.61 1.84 10.24
N GLN A 38 6.10 0.60 10.28
CA GLN A 38 7.31 0.20 11.02
C GLN A 38 8.62 0.75 10.46
N PHE A 39 8.61 1.29 9.23
CA PHE A 39 9.82 1.78 8.57
C PHE A 39 9.98 3.30 8.73
N PRO A 40 11.23 3.81 8.65
CA PRO A 40 11.50 5.24 8.66
C PRO A 40 10.74 6.00 7.57
N SER A 41 10.36 7.25 7.83
CA SER A 41 9.68 8.09 6.84
C SER A 41 10.57 8.45 5.66
N ILE A 42 11.88 8.52 5.84
CA ILE A 42 12.86 8.78 4.78
C ILE A 42 14.04 7.83 4.99
N THR A 43 14.46 7.14 3.93
CA THR A 43 15.66 6.31 3.95
C THR A 43 16.54 6.60 2.75
N ASN A 44 17.85 6.72 2.96
CA ASN A 44 18.82 6.85 1.89
C ASN A 44 18.96 5.54 1.12
N CYS A 45 18.80 5.59 -0.20
CA CYS A 45 18.97 4.46 -1.10
C CYS A 45 20.31 4.57 -1.84
N LYS A 46 21.08 3.49 -1.77
CA LYS A 46 22.33 3.37 -2.55
C LYS A 46 21.98 3.10 -4.01
N ILE A 47 22.60 3.85 -4.92
CA ILE A 47 22.44 3.67 -6.38
C ILE A 47 22.75 2.22 -6.80
N SER A 48 23.75 1.60 -6.17
CA SER A 48 24.11 0.21 -6.42
C SER A 48 22.95 -0.77 -6.15
N GLU A 49 22.09 -0.50 -5.18
CA GLU A 49 20.91 -1.34 -4.90
C GLU A 49 19.79 -1.10 -5.92
N LEU A 50 19.64 0.12 -6.42
CA LEU A 50 18.72 0.43 -7.52
C LEU A 50 19.15 -0.29 -8.81
N GLU A 51 20.44 -0.26 -9.13
CA GLU A 51 20.97 -0.91 -10.35
C GLU A 51 20.84 -2.43 -10.34
N LYS A 52 20.85 -3.08 -9.17
CA LYS A 52 20.60 -4.52 -9.05
C LYS A 52 19.25 -4.93 -9.64
N VAL A 53 18.23 -4.08 -9.52
CA VAL A 53 16.89 -4.32 -10.09
C VAL A 53 16.96 -4.49 -11.61
N PHE A 54 17.84 -3.73 -12.25
CA PHE A 54 17.98 -3.71 -13.71
C PHE A 54 18.97 -4.75 -14.25
N SER A 55 19.92 -5.22 -13.44
CA SER A 55 20.89 -6.25 -13.82
C SER A 55 20.47 -7.67 -13.42
N ALA A 56 19.48 -7.83 -12.57
CA ALA A 56 19.01 -9.14 -12.13
C ALA A 56 18.40 -9.95 -13.29
N ASN A 57 18.97 -11.13 -13.55
CA ASN A 57 18.43 -12.10 -14.51
C ASN A 57 17.53 -13.16 -13.84
N GLU A 58 17.53 -13.19 -12.51
CA GLU A 58 16.77 -14.16 -11.72
C GLU A 58 15.35 -13.66 -11.44
N ASN A 59 14.42 -14.61 -11.29
CA ASN A 59 13.03 -14.30 -10.98
C ASN A 59 12.84 -13.72 -9.57
N GLU A 60 13.77 -13.95 -8.64
CA GLU A 60 13.74 -13.42 -7.28
C GLU A 60 14.99 -12.55 -7.03
N ILE A 61 14.81 -11.42 -6.35
CA ILE A 61 15.86 -10.44 -6.04
C ILE A 61 15.76 -10.10 -4.56
N LEU A 62 16.91 -10.02 -3.89
CA LEU A 62 17.02 -9.46 -2.55
C LEU A 62 17.40 -7.98 -2.63
N LEU A 63 16.46 -7.09 -2.29
CA LEU A 63 16.61 -5.65 -2.31
C LEU A 63 17.03 -5.15 -0.93
N ARG A 64 18.08 -4.32 -0.86
CA ARG A 64 18.58 -3.75 0.40
C ARG A 64 18.49 -2.23 0.39
N PHE A 65 17.31 -1.68 0.10
CA PHE A 65 17.08 -0.24 0.16
C PHE A 65 17.23 0.33 1.57
N MET A 66 17.06 -0.52 2.59
CA MET A 66 17.32 -0.20 4.00
C MET A 66 18.27 -1.27 4.57
N GLU A 67 19.36 -0.84 5.21
CA GLU A 67 20.46 -1.74 5.58
C GLU A 67 20.02 -2.92 6.46
N ASN A 68 19.08 -2.68 7.38
CA ASN A 68 18.60 -3.68 8.34
C ASN A 68 17.32 -4.42 7.91
N HIS A 69 16.76 -4.10 6.74
CA HIS A 69 15.49 -4.67 6.28
C HIS A 69 15.62 -5.08 4.81
N PRO A 70 16.29 -6.22 4.53
CA PRO A 70 16.30 -6.76 3.18
C PRO A 70 14.90 -7.23 2.80
N TRP A 71 14.50 -6.97 1.56
CA TRP A 71 13.20 -7.35 1.03
C TRP A 71 13.37 -8.30 -0.15
N LYS A 72 12.66 -9.41 -0.16
CA LYS A 72 12.58 -10.30 -1.30
C LYS A 72 11.51 -9.79 -2.25
N ALA A 73 11.86 -9.76 -3.51
CA ALA A 73 10.94 -9.35 -4.55
C ALA A 73 11.06 -10.27 -5.75
N LYS A 74 9.96 -10.46 -6.47
CA LYS A 74 9.94 -11.24 -7.71
C LYS A 74 9.69 -10.33 -8.90
N ILE A 75 10.47 -10.47 -9.96
CA ILE A 75 10.22 -9.72 -11.20
C ILE A 75 8.90 -10.19 -11.80
N ILE A 76 7.95 -9.28 -11.94
CA ILE A 76 6.67 -9.54 -12.62
C ILE A 76 6.80 -9.16 -14.11
N SER A 77 7.43 -8.02 -14.40
CA SER A 77 7.62 -7.57 -15.78
C SER A 77 8.79 -6.61 -15.91
N ARG A 78 9.35 -6.57 -17.13
CA ARG A 78 10.32 -5.57 -17.57
C ARG A 78 9.76 -4.93 -18.83
N ILE A 79 9.67 -3.60 -18.82
CA ILE A 79 9.18 -2.80 -19.93
C ILE A 79 10.35 -1.93 -20.40
N ARG A 80 10.81 -2.14 -21.62
CA ARG A 80 11.83 -1.29 -22.26
C ARG A 80 11.14 -0.50 -23.36
N GLN A 81 11.06 0.82 -23.19
CA GLN A 81 10.50 1.68 -24.23
C GLN A 81 11.52 1.94 -25.33
N ASN A 82 12.78 2.15 -24.94
CA ASN A 82 13.93 2.33 -25.84
C ASN A 82 15.23 2.09 -25.06
N GLN A 83 16.38 2.42 -25.65
CA GLN A 83 17.69 2.31 -24.97
C GLN A 83 17.88 3.30 -23.81
N ALA A 84 17.02 4.31 -23.71
CA ALA A 84 17.08 5.36 -22.69
C ALA A 84 16.12 5.13 -21.52
N ALA A 85 15.10 4.26 -21.64
CA ALA A 85 14.09 4.07 -20.60
C ALA A 85 13.72 2.59 -20.40
N GLU A 86 13.87 2.13 -19.16
CA GLU A 86 13.49 0.79 -18.71
C GLU A 86 12.74 0.88 -17.38
N THR A 87 11.63 0.15 -17.26
CA THR A 87 10.85 0.00 -16.03
C THR A 87 10.81 -1.47 -15.63
N VAL A 88 10.99 -1.75 -14.35
CA VAL A 88 10.89 -3.09 -13.77
C VAL A 88 9.79 -3.06 -12.71
N ASN A 89 8.82 -3.96 -12.86
CA ASN A 89 7.76 -4.16 -11.88
C ASN A 89 8.05 -5.42 -11.09
N LEU A 90 7.97 -5.31 -9.78
CA LEU A 90 8.34 -6.32 -8.81
C LEU A 90 7.16 -6.59 -7.88
N SER A 91 6.91 -7.87 -7.57
CA SER A 91 6.00 -8.28 -6.50
C SER A 91 6.81 -8.44 -5.24
N MET A 92 6.43 -7.78 -4.16
CA MET A 92 7.13 -7.92 -2.89
C MET A 92 6.65 -9.19 -2.17
N VAL A 93 7.58 -10.00 -1.64
CA VAL A 93 7.24 -11.28 -1.00
C VAL A 93 6.75 -11.07 0.43
N GLU A 94 7.40 -10.17 1.18
CA GLU A 94 7.06 -9.88 2.58
C GLU A 94 5.83 -8.97 2.73
N PHE A 95 5.43 -8.29 1.65
CA PHE A 95 4.33 -7.33 1.67
C PHE A 95 3.21 -7.78 0.74
N PRO A 96 2.08 -8.29 1.28
CA PRO A 96 1.01 -8.84 0.46
C PRO A 96 0.45 -7.78 -0.50
N LYS A 97 0.18 -8.22 -1.73
CA LYS A 97 -0.43 -7.41 -2.80
C LYS A 97 0.30 -6.07 -3.04
N THR A 98 1.60 -6.06 -2.78
CA THR A 98 2.45 -4.89 -2.91
C THR A 98 3.28 -4.99 -4.18
N ILE A 99 3.20 -3.96 -5.00
CA ILE A 99 3.99 -3.82 -6.22
C ILE A 99 5.00 -2.71 -6.01
N LEU A 100 6.23 -2.98 -6.42
CA LEU A 100 7.29 -2.01 -6.56
C LEU A 100 7.61 -1.82 -8.04
N SER A 101 7.40 -0.62 -8.55
CA SER A 101 7.76 -0.22 -9.91
C SER A 101 8.98 0.70 -9.83
N ILE A 102 10.07 0.35 -10.51
CA ILE A 102 11.27 1.20 -10.59
C ILE A 102 11.60 1.43 -12.06
N SER A 103 11.81 2.70 -12.41
CA SER A 103 12.17 3.16 -13.73
C SER A 103 13.57 3.77 -13.72
N ARG A 104 14.36 3.41 -14.73
CA ARG A 104 15.66 3.97 -15.07
C ARG A 104 15.51 4.76 -16.35
N VAL A 105 15.84 6.04 -16.31
CA VAL A 105 15.79 6.93 -17.48
C VAL A 105 17.16 7.58 -17.67
N LYS A 106 17.77 7.38 -18.84
CA LYS A 106 19.01 8.04 -19.25
C LYS A 106 18.67 9.35 -19.94
N GLY A 107 18.97 10.47 -19.28
CA GLY A 107 18.85 11.81 -19.84
C GLY A 107 20.21 12.43 -20.16
N GLU A 108 20.21 13.71 -20.55
CA GLU A 108 21.43 14.47 -20.86
C GLU A 108 22.34 14.62 -19.64
N ASN A 109 21.75 14.74 -18.45
CA ASN A 109 22.45 14.92 -17.17
C ASN A 109 22.79 13.60 -16.46
N GLY A 110 22.71 12.47 -17.16
CA GLY A 110 22.99 11.14 -16.62
C GLY A 110 21.75 10.29 -16.37
N ILE A 111 21.89 9.29 -15.51
CA ILE A 111 20.84 8.31 -15.23
C ILE A 111 20.00 8.78 -14.04
N GLN A 112 18.69 8.83 -14.25
CA GLN A 112 17.69 9.11 -13.23
C GLN A 112 16.92 7.84 -12.87
N TYR A 113 16.69 7.65 -11.57
CA TYR A 113 15.81 6.61 -11.05
C TYR A 113 14.54 7.22 -10.48
N ARG A 114 13.41 6.59 -10.79
CA ARG A 114 12.11 6.89 -10.20
C ARG A 114 11.48 5.58 -9.78
N GLY A 115 10.59 5.63 -8.81
CA GLY A 115 9.87 4.42 -8.43
C GLY A 115 8.79 4.67 -7.41
N LEU A 116 7.91 3.69 -7.32
CA LEU A 116 6.74 3.69 -6.45
C LEU A 116 6.55 2.27 -5.93
N MET A 117 6.45 2.13 -4.61
CA MET A 117 6.01 0.93 -3.93
C MET A 117 4.66 1.19 -3.27
N TRP A 118 3.66 0.41 -3.63
CA TRP A 118 2.30 0.60 -3.13
C TRP A 118 1.57 -0.74 -3.05
N SER A 119 0.51 -0.76 -2.25
CA SER A 119 -0.34 -1.92 -2.06
C SER A 119 -1.81 -1.53 -2.25
N ASP A 120 -2.61 -2.43 -2.83
CA ASP A 120 -4.05 -2.23 -2.97
C ASP A 120 -4.75 -2.12 -1.60
N ILE A 121 -4.25 -2.85 -0.60
CA ILE A 121 -4.81 -2.92 0.76
C ILE A 121 -4.21 -1.89 1.73
N SER A 122 -3.09 -1.23 1.39
CA SER A 122 -2.41 -0.29 2.30
C SER A 122 -2.72 1.17 1.98
N GLU A 123 -2.76 2.04 3.00
CA GLU A 123 -2.89 3.50 2.82
C GLU A 123 -1.57 4.24 2.70
N ASP A 124 -0.46 3.59 2.99
CA ASP A 124 0.88 4.13 2.79
C ASP A 124 1.50 3.61 1.48
N ALA A 125 2.48 4.36 1.00
CA ALA A 125 3.29 4.05 -0.16
C ALA A 125 4.73 4.53 0.08
N PHE A 126 5.67 4.03 -0.71
CA PHE A 126 6.99 4.63 -0.82
C PHE A 126 7.23 5.18 -2.22
N VAL A 127 7.85 6.35 -2.30
CA VAL A 127 8.29 6.96 -3.56
C VAL A 127 9.80 7.10 -3.55
N PHE A 128 10.44 6.78 -4.68
CA PHE A 128 11.85 7.11 -4.90
C PHE A 128 11.97 8.52 -5.46
N SER A 129 12.75 9.36 -4.78
CA SER A 129 13.03 10.73 -5.20
C SER A 129 14.53 11.03 -5.14
N GLN A 130 14.99 11.98 -5.95
CA GLN A 130 16.36 12.46 -5.92
C GLN A 130 16.39 13.83 -5.25
N LEU A 131 17.16 13.97 -4.17
CA LEU A 131 17.37 15.23 -3.46
C LEU A 131 18.86 15.40 -3.19
N ASN A 132 19.45 16.55 -3.58
CA ASN A 132 20.86 16.85 -3.37
C ASN A 132 21.82 15.72 -3.82
N ASN A 133 21.60 15.17 -5.01
CA ASN A 133 22.35 14.05 -5.59
C ASN A 133 22.26 12.72 -4.83
N GLN A 134 21.36 12.61 -3.84
CA GLN A 134 21.07 11.38 -3.13
C GLN A 134 19.71 10.85 -3.54
N TYR A 135 19.60 9.53 -3.67
CA TYR A 135 18.32 8.87 -3.88
C TYR A 135 17.72 8.51 -2.54
N LEU A 136 16.46 8.88 -2.35
CA LEU A 136 15.71 8.70 -1.12
C LEU A 136 14.50 7.83 -1.39
N LEU A 137 14.20 6.92 -0.48
CA LEU A 137 12.92 6.24 -0.36
C LEU A 137 12.09 6.99 0.68
N ILE A 138 11.01 7.62 0.23
CA ILE A 138 10.18 8.50 1.05
C ILE A 138 8.82 7.83 1.27
N LYS A 139 8.47 7.59 2.54
CA LYS A 139 7.14 7.11 2.93
C LYS A 139 6.14 8.25 2.77
N THR A 140 5.04 7.96 2.09
CA THR A 140 3.97 8.92 1.81
C THR A 140 2.61 8.24 1.93
N GLU A 141 1.54 9.02 1.91
CA GLU A 141 0.19 8.50 1.82
C GLU A 141 -0.13 8.14 0.37
N LYS A 142 -0.73 6.96 0.15
CA LYS A 142 -1.10 6.45 -1.18
C LYS A 142 -1.94 7.44 -1.98
N ARG A 143 -2.87 8.16 -1.32
CA ARG A 143 -3.74 9.16 -1.95
C ARG A 143 -2.98 10.32 -2.59
N LEU A 144 -1.81 10.67 -2.06
CA LEU A 144 -0.99 11.77 -2.58
C LEU A 144 -0.27 11.36 -3.86
N VAL A 145 0.00 10.07 -4.05
CA VAL A 145 0.68 9.55 -5.23
C VAL A 145 -0.28 9.31 -6.40
N ILE A 146 -1.51 8.89 -6.11
CA ILE A 146 -2.53 8.62 -7.15
C ILE A 146 -3.10 9.92 -7.75
N ALA A 147 -2.94 11.05 -7.06
CA ALA A 147 -3.43 12.36 -7.49
C ALA A 147 -2.45 13.13 -8.41
N GLU A 148 -1.23 12.63 -8.61
CA GLU A 148 -0.20 13.18 -9.51
C GLU A 148 -0.24 12.51 -10.90
#